data_AF-A0A971KPD3-F1
#
_entry.id   AF-A0A971KPD3-F1
#
_cell.length_a   1.000
_cell.length_b   1.000
_cell.length_c   1.000
_cell.angle_alpha   90.00
_cell.angle_beta   90.00
_cell.angle_gamma   90.00
#
_symmetry.space_group_name_H-M   'P 1'
#
loop_
_entity.id
_entity.type
_entity.pdbx_description
1 polymer ?
#
loop_
_entity_poly.entity_id
_entity_poly.type
_entity_poly.pdbx_seq_one_letter_code
_entity_poly.pdbx_strand_id
1 'polypeptide(L)' 'MERFKKYLREVRAELYKTSWPNRKELRTYTVVVLVLVAIVSVFVGVVDVAFGELVNVLRRLGG' A
#
# COMPACT_ATOMS: atom_id res chain seq x y z
N MET A 1 -39.71 -1.42 -6.42
CA MET A 1 -38.89 -0.83 -5.32
C MET A 1 -38.70 -1.77 -4.13
N GLU A 2 -39.72 -2.48 -3.65
CA GLU A 2 -39.58 -3.39 -2.49
C GLU A 2 -38.60 -4.55 -2.71
N ARG A 3 -38.58 -5.14 -3.91
CA ARG A 3 -37.63 -6.23 -4.26
C ARG A 3 -36.17 -5.79 -4.19
N PHE A 4 -35.86 -4.55 -4.58
CA PHE A 4 -34.51 -3.98 -4.52
C PHE A 4 -34.03 -3.77 -3.07
N LYS A 5 -34.91 -3.26 -2.20
CA LYS A 5 -34.62 -3.14 -0.75
C LYS A 5 -34.37 -4.50 -0.10
N LYS A 6 -35.12 -5.53 -0.52
CA LYS A 6 -34.96 -6.91 -0.02
C LYS A 6 -33.62 -7.50 -0.47
N TYR A 7 -33.26 -7.30 -1.74
CA TYR A 7 -31.98 -7.72 -2.31
C TYR A 7 -30.77 -7.07 -1.61
N LEU A 8 -30.79 -5.75 -1.38
CA LEU A 8 -29.72 -5.08 -0.62
C LEU A 8 -29.59 -5.60 0.82
N ARG A 9 -30.71 -5.97 1.46
CA ARG A 9 -30.71 -6.53 2.81
C ARG A 9 -30.11 -7.93 2.83
N GLU A 10 -30.39 -8.76 1.84
CA GLU A 10 -29.82 -10.10 1.68
C GLU A 10 -28.31 -10.04 1.39
N VAL A 11 -27.88 -9.17 0.46
CA VAL A 11 -26.45 -8.94 0.15
C VAL A 11 -25.70 -8.44 1.39
N ARG A 12 -26.27 -7.50 2.15
CA ARG A 12 -25.66 -7.03 3.40
C ARG A 12 -25.54 -8.17 4.43
N ALA A 13 -26.53 -9.06 4.51
CA ALA A 13 -26.48 -10.19 5.43
C ALA A 13 -25.40 -11.21 5.05
N GLU A 14 -25.19 -11.48 3.76
CA GLU A 14 -24.09 -12.33 3.27
C GLU A 14 -22.71 -11.70 3.48
N LEU A 15 -22.58 -10.40 3.25
CA LEU A 15 -21.34 -9.65 3.50
C LEU A 15 -20.93 -9.64 4.98
N TYR A 16 -21.89 -9.71 5.90
CA TYR A 16 -21.63 -9.86 7.34
C TYR A 16 -21.28 -11.31 7.74
N LYS A 17 -21.65 -12.29 6.91
CA LYS A 17 -21.26 -13.71 7.06
C LYS A 17 -19.83 -13.96 6.61
N THR A 18 -19.33 -13.13 5.69
CA THR A 18 -17.91 -13.12 5.35
C THR A 18 -17.17 -12.60 6.57
N SER A 19 -16.26 -13.42 7.11
CA SER A 19 -15.51 -13.17 8.33
C SER A 19 -14.66 -11.90 8.17
N TRP A 20 -15.28 -10.75 8.38
CA TRP A 20 -14.58 -9.49 8.20
C TRP A 20 -13.49 -9.44 9.27
N PRO A 21 -12.23 -9.22 8.85
CA PRO A 21 -11.10 -9.25 9.75
C PRO A 21 -11.30 -8.26 10.90
N ASN A 22 -10.88 -8.67 12.09
CA ASN A 22 -11.04 -7.86 13.29
C ASN A 22 -10.31 -6.52 13.10
N ARG A 23 -10.94 -5.40 13.49
CA ARG A 23 -10.38 -4.04 13.31
C ARG A 23 -8.98 -3.88 13.92
N LYS A 24 -8.67 -4.66 14.95
CA LYS A 24 -7.36 -4.72 15.59
C LYS A 24 -6.29 -5.31 14.66
N GLU A 25 -6.61 -6.40 13.98
CA GLU A 25 -5.72 -7.08 13.05
C GLU A 25 -5.44 -6.22 11.82
N LEU A 26 -6.47 -5.55 11.29
CA LEU A 26 -6.35 -4.59 10.20
C LEU A 26 -5.35 -3.47 10.53
N ARG A 27 -5.43 -2.89 11.74
CA ARG A 27 -4.47 -1.86 12.18
C ARG A 27 -3.05 -2.41 12.26
N THR A 28 -2.87 -3.60 12.81
CA THR A 28 -1.54 -4.24 12.87
C THR A 28 -0.95 -4.39 11.47
N TYR A 29 -1.72 -4.91 10.51
CA TYR A 29 -1.22 -5.06 9.14
C TYR A 29 -0.92 -3.72 8.47
N THR A 30 -1.75 -2.69 8.66
CA THR A 30 -1.45 -1.35 8.13
C THR A 30 -0.15 -0.80 8.70
N VAL A 31 0.09 -0.94 10.01
CA VAL A 31 1.34 -0.48 10.64
C VAL A 31 2.54 -1.22 10.09
N VAL A 32 2.45 -2.55 9.93
CA VAL A 32 3.54 -3.35 9.34
C VAL A 32 3.86 -2.89 7.92
N VAL A 33 2.84 -2.68 7.08
CA VAL A 33 3.02 -2.19 5.71
C VAL A 33 3.65 -0.79 5.70
N LEU A 34 3.22 0.11 6.58
CA LEU A 34 3.80 1.46 6.68
C LEU A 34 5.29 1.42 7.04
N VAL A 35 5.69 0.55 7.98
CA VAL A 35 7.10 0.38 8.36
C VAL A 35 7.90 -0.19 7.18
N LEU A 36 7.38 -1.20 6.49
CA LEU A 36 8.02 -1.78 5.31
C LEU A 36 8.23 -0.72 4.21
N VAL A 37 7.19 0.05 3.90
CA VAL A 37 7.25 1.12 2.89
C VAL A 37 8.28 2.17 3.30
N ALA A 38 8.32 2.59 4.56
CA ALA A 38 9.31 3.55 5.04
C ALA A 38 10.75 3.06 4.82
N ILE A 39 11.03 1.79 5.11
CA ILE A 39 12.36 1.19 4.89
C ILE A 39 12.71 1.18 3.40
N VAL A 40 11.78 0.74 2.55
CA VAL A 40 11.98 0.70 1.09
C VAL A 40 12.18 2.09 0.53
N SER A 41 11.39 3.09 0.96
CA SER A 41 11.54 4.47 0.54
C SER A 41 12.91 5.06 0.89
N VAL A 42 13.43 4.78 2.09
CA VAL A 42 14.78 5.21 2.47
C VAL A 42 15.83 4.53 1.59
N PHE A 43 15.72 3.22 1.39
CA PHE A 43 16.65 2.49 0.53
C PHE A 43 16.67 3.03 -0.90
N VAL A 44 15.50 3.19 -1.52
CA VAL A 44 15.38 3.75 -2.87
C VAL A 44 15.94 5.17 -2.92
N GLY A 45 15.62 6.02 -1.94
CA GLY A 45 16.17 7.39 -1.89
C GLY A 45 17.69 7.43 -1.81
N VAL A 46 18.33 6.50 -1.08
CA VAL A 46 19.80 6.39 -1.06
C VAL A 46 20.34 5.96 -2.42
N VAL A 47 19.69 5.00 -3.06
CA VAL A 47 20.08 4.53 -4.40
C VAL A 47 19.95 5.65 -5.43
N ASP A 48 18.88 6.43 -5.39
CA ASP A 48 18.65 7.56 -6.30
C ASP A 48 19.76 8.62 -6.18
N VAL A 49 20.20 8.94 -4.96
CA VAL A 49 21.32 9.86 -4.72
C VAL A 49 22.63 9.27 -5.26
N ALA A 50 22.90 7.98 -5.00
CA ALA A 50 24.11 7.32 -5.49
C ALA A 50 24.16 7.27 -7.03
N PHE A 51 23.03 7.00 -7.69
CA PHE A 51 22.93 7.03 -9.15
C PHE A 51 23.07 8.46 -9.69
N GLY A 52 22.52 9.47 -9.03
CA GLY A 52 22.68 10.87 -9.41
C GLY A 52 24.14 11.31 -9.45
N GLU A 53 24.92 10.96 -8.43
CA GLU A 53 26.36 11.22 -8.40
C GLU A 53 27.12 10.45 -9.49
N LEU A 54 26.77 9.18 -9.72
CA LEU A 54 27.39 8.37 -10.77
C LEU A 54 27.15 8.99 -12.17
N VAL A 55 25.92 9.41 -12.45
CA VAL A 55 25.56 10.07 -13.72
C VAL A 55 26.28 11.41 -13.86
N ASN A 56 26.41 12.18 -12.78
CA ASN A 56 27.15 13.44 -12.78
C ASN A 56 28.64 13.24 -13.12
N VAL A 57 29.27 12.19 -12.57
CA VAL A 57 30.66 11.84 -12.90
C VAL A 57 30.78 11.41 -14.36
N LEU A 58 29.86 10.56 -14.83
CA LEU A 58 29.87 10.09 -16.22
C LEU A 58 29.72 11.25 -17.23
N ARG A 59 28.85 12.22 -16.93
CA ARG A 59 28.64 13.43 -17.75
C ARG A 59 29.90 14.30 -17.84
N ARG A 60 30.75 14.30 -16.80
CA ARG A 60 32.01 15.06 -16.78
C ARG A 60 33.13 14.36 -17.57
N LEU A 61 33.06 13.04 -17.73
CA LEU A 61 34.05 12.25 -18.47
C LEU A 61 33.76 12.16 -19.98
N GLY A 62 32.49 12.26 -20.37
CA GLY A 62 32.06 12.21 -21.77
C GLY A 62 31.93 13.56 -22.47
N GLY A 63 32.33 14.65 -21.82
CA GLY A 63 32.38 16.01 -22.37
C GLY A 63 33.80 16.48 -22.63
#